data_AF-A0A7S3FXN2-F1
#
_entry.id   AF-A0A7S3FXN2-F1
#
_cell.length_a   1.000
_cell.length_b   1.000
_cell.length_c   1.000
_cell.angle_alpha   90.00
_cell.angle_beta   90.00
_cell.angle_gamma   90.00
#
_symmetry.space_group_name_H-M   'P 1'
#
loop_
_entity.id
_entity.type
_entity.pdbx_description
1 polymer ?
#
loop_
_entity_poly.entity_id
_entity_poly.type
_entity_poly.pdbx_seq_one_letter_code
_entity_poly.pdbx_strand_id
1 'polypeptide(L)'
;VAAARTGAVSRPHIMVPLVGSLTELEAQKKVILKAADDVFQASGVVINYEIGTMIEVPRAALQADKLATEAEFFSFGTNDLTQMTFGFSRDDAEAKFLPKYIKNGVLKCDPFEEID
;
A
#
# COMPACT_ATOMS: atom_id res chain seq x y z
N VAL A 1 17.60 13.49 0.38
CA VAL A 1 18.75 14.36 0.74
C VAL A 1 20.02 14.01 -0.02
N ALA A 2 20.52 12.76 0.02
CA ALA A 2 21.77 12.39 -0.65
C ALA A 2 21.78 12.72 -2.16
N ALA A 3 20.72 12.33 -2.89
CA ALA A 3 20.56 12.67 -4.31
C ALA A 3 20.55 14.19 -4.58
N ALA A 4 19.92 14.98 -3.71
CA ALA A 4 19.89 16.44 -3.86
C ALA A 4 21.28 17.06 -3.72
N ARG A 5 22.17 16.48 -2.90
CA ARG A 5 23.56 16.95 -2.76
C ARG A 5 24.41 16.68 -4.00
N THR A 6 24.03 15.70 -4.82
CA THR A 6 24.71 15.40 -6.10
C THR A 6 24.06 16.11 -7.29
N GLY A 7 23.07 16.98 -7.06
CA GLY A 7 22.31 17.66 -8.12
C GLY A 7 21.27 16.77 -8.82
N ALA A 8 21.05 15.55 -8.34
CA ALA A 8 20.03 14.65 -8.89
C ALA A 8 18.64 15.02 -8.34
N VAL A 9 17.65 15.08 -9.23
CA VAL A 9 16.25 15.30 -8.84
C VAL A 9 15.69 14.00 -8.26
N SER A 10 15.20 14.06 -7.03
CA SER A 10 14.55 12.93 -6.36
C SER A 10 13.19 13.38 -5.83
N ARG A 11 12.17 12.53 -6.05
CA ARG A 11 10.82 12.69 -5.52
C ARG A 11 10.44 11.39 -4.83
N PRO A 12 10.80 11.22 -3.54
CA PRO A 12 10.48 10.01 -2.80
C PRO A 12 8.97 9.90 -2.60
N HIS A 13 8.47 8.67 -2.68
CA HIS A 13 7.12 8.32 -2.25
C HIS A 13 7.25 7.41 -1.02
N ILE A 14 6.60 7.80 0.08
CA ILE A 14 6.56 7.04 1.33
C ILE A 14 5.17 6.44 1.44
N MET A 15 5.08 5.12 1.53
CA MET A 15 3.81 4.40 1.53
C MET A 15 3.59 3.70 2.86
N VAL A 16 2.41 3.91 3.45
CA VAL A 16 1.99 3.23 4.68
C VAL A 16 1.20 1.96 4.30
N PRO A 17 1.67 0.76 4.69
CA PRO A 17 0.99 -0.50 4.39
C PRO A 17 -0.15 -0.80 5.39
N LEU A 18 -1.02 -1.73 5.01
CA LEU A 18 -2.07 -2.36 5.82
C LEU A 18 -3.02 -1.38 6.54
N VAL A 19 -3.16 -0.17 6.00
CA VAL A 19 -4.10 0.81 6.54
C VAL A 19 -5.52 0.28 6.35
N GLY A 20 -6.33 0.31 7.41
CA GLY A 20 -7.76 0.01 7.35
C GLY A 20 -8.65 1.22 7.64
N SER A 21 -8.09 2.30 8.19
CA SER A 21 -8.80 3.49 8.68
C SER A 21 -7.97 4.77 8.55
N LEU A 22 -8.66 5.92 8.50
CA LEU A 22 -8.02 7.24 8.45
C LEU A 22 -7.07 7.47 9.63
N THR A 23 -7.48 7.07 10.84
CA THR A 23 -6.69 7.30 12.05
C THR A 23 -5.36 6.56 12.05
N GLU A 24 -5.29 5.38 11.40
CA GLU A 24 -4.02 4.64 11.24
C GLU A 24 -3.07 5.41 10.30
N LEU A 25 -3.59 5.91 9.17
CA LEU A 25 -2.82 6.71 8.23
C LEU A 25 -2.32 8.01 8.88
N GLU A 26 -3.19 8.74 9.58
CA GLU A 26 -2.83 9.97 10.29
C GLU A 26 -1.73 9.73 11.33
N ALA A 27 -1.81 8.62 12.08
CA ALA A 27 -0.81 8.28 13.09
C ALA A 27 0.57 8.06 12.46
N GLN A 28 0.64 7.32 11.35
CA GLN A 28 1.90 7.09 10.64
C GLN A 28 2.41 8.34 9.93
N LYS A 29 1.51 9.13 9.32
CA LYS A 29 1.86 10.40 8.67
C LYS A 29 2.53 11.37 9.65
N LYS A 30 2.05 11.45 10.90
CA LYS A 30 2.70 12.26 11.96
C LYS A 30 4.13 11.81 12.25
N VAL A 31 4.38 10.50 12.30
CA VAL A 31 5.73 9.96 12.50
C VAL A 31 6.64 10.29 11.32
N ILE A 32 6.14 10.13 10.09
CA ILE A 32 6.88 10.41 8.86
C ILE A 32 7.24 11.91 8.77
N LEU A 33 6.27 12.79 9.01
CA LEU A 33 6.49 14.25 8.99
C LEU A 33 7.56 14.65 10.00
N LYS A 34 7.47 14.16 11.24
CA LYS A 34 8.47 14.44 12.27
C LYS A 34 9.86 13.97 11.85
N ALA A 35 9.99 12.76 11.33
CA ALA A 35 11.27 12.22 10.89
C ALA A 35 11.85 13.01 9.70
N ALA A 36 10.99 13.44 8.76
CA ALA A 36 11.40 14.28 7.64
C ALA A 36 11.93 15.63 8.12
N ASP A 37 11.23 16.29 9.05
CA ASP A 37 11.66 17.56 9.65
C ASP A 37 13.02 17.42 10.33
N ASP A 38 13.20 16.38 11.15
CA ASP A 38 14.47 16.11 11.85
C ASP A 38 15.62 15.92 10.84
N VAL A 39 15.38 15.20 9.73
CA VAL A 39 16.36 14.99 8.64
C VAL A 39 16.65 16.30 7.90
N PHE A 40 15.65 17.12 7.61
CA PHE A 40 15.82 18.39 6.93
C PHE A 40 16.61 19.39 7.78
N GLN A 41 16.31 19.48 9.07
CA GLN A 41 17.04 20.32 10.01
C GLN A 41 18.51 19.88 10.13
N ALA A 42 18.76 18.58 10.31
CA ALA A 42 20.12 18.07 10.45
C ALA A 42 20.94 18.20 9.16
N SER A 43 20.30 18.12 7.99
CA SER A 43 20.99 18.10 6.69
C SER A 43 21.11 19.47 6.02
N GLY A 44 20.30 20.46 6.41
CA GLY A 44 20.17 21.75 5.75
C GLY A 44 19.56 21.70 4.35
N VAL A 45 18.96 20.56 3.97
CA VAL A 45 18.42 20.32 2.63
C VAL A 45 16.97 19.88 2.73
N VAL A 46 16.08 20.62 2.07
CA VAL A 46 14.66 20.29 1.94
C VAL A 46 14.43 19.69 0.55
N ILE A 47 13.65 18.61 0.50
CA ILE A 47 13.17 18.02 -0.76
C ILE A 47 11.67 17.76 -0.67
N ASN A 48 11.01 17.75 -1.81
CA ASN A 48 9.60 17.33 -1.91
C ASN A 48 9.53 15.81 -1.85
N TYR A 49 8.50 15.30 -1.18
CA TYR A 49 8.14 13.89 -1.09
C TYR A 49 6.62 13.79 -0.91
N GLU A 50 6.06 12.63 -1.24
CA GLU A 50 4.63 12.37 -1.08
C GLU A 50 4.42 11.23 -0.08
N ILE A 51 3.36 11.32 0.71
CA ILE A 51 2.92 10.27 1.63
C ILE A 51 1.61 9.68 1.10
N GLY A 52 1.63 8.40 0.77
CA GLY A 52 0.46 7.66 0.33
C GLY A 52 0.24 6.41 1.17
N THR A 53 -0.71 5.60 0.74
CA THR A 53 -1.03 4.35 1.43
C THR A 53 -1.30 3.21 0.46
N MET A 54 -1.03 1.99 0.92
CA MET A 54 -1.44 0.80 0.20
C MET A 54 -2.92 0.50 0.47
N ILE A 55 -3.70 0.33 -0.58
CA ILE A 55 -5.08 -0.16 -0.53
C ILE A 55 -5.03 -1.68 -0.69
N GLU A 56 -4.88 -2.35 0.44
CA GLU A 56 -4.72 -3.81 0.52
C GLU A 56 -5.63 -4.47 1.57
N VAL A 57 -6.36 -3.65 2.35
CA VAL A 57 -7.39 -4.09 3.28
C VAL A 57 -8.76 -3.71 2.68
N PRO A 58 -9.75 -4.62 2.62
CA PRO A 58 -11.07 -4.30 2.06
C PRO A 58 -11.72 -3.06 2.71
N ARG A 59 -11.51 -2.85 4.01
CA ARG A 59 -12.00 -1.67 4.74
C ARG A 59 -11.40 -0.36 4.22
N ALA A 60 -10.14 -0.36 3.77
CA ALA A 60 -9.54 0.83 3.17
C ALA A 60 -10.18 1.18 1.83
N ALA A 61 -10.50 0.18 1.00
CA ALA A 61 -11.24 0.43 -0.24
C ALA A 61 -12.63 1.03 0.04
N LEU A 62 -13.33 0.53 1.07
CA LEU A 62 -14.63 1.07 1.50
C LEU A 62 -14.58 2.47 2.12
N GLN A 63 -13.41 2.94 2.54
CA GLN A 63 -13.18 4.26 3.14
C GLN A 63 -12.21 5.09 2.33
N ALA A 64 -12.05 4.78 1.04
CA ALA A 64 -11.07 5.43 0.17
C ALA A 64 -11.29 6.95 0.06
N ASP A 65 -12.55 7.40 0.12
CA ASP A 65 -12.94 8.81 0.18
C ASP A 65 -12.29 9.54 1.37
N LYS A 66 -12.28 8.90 2.54
CA LYS A 66 -11.65 9.44 3.75
C LYS A 66 -10.14 9.34 3.69
N LEU A 67 -9.61 8.21 3.24
CA LEU A 67 -8.16 8.03 3.12
C LEU A 67 -7.54 9.05 2.15
N ALA A 68 -8.26 9.39 1.09
CA ALA A 68 -7.83 10.37 0.09
C ALA A 68 -7.71 11.81 0.64
N THR A 69 -8.25 12.12 1.83
CA THR A 69 -8.03 13.44 2.45
C THR A 69 -6.62 13.58 3.00
N GLU A 70 -5.93 12.48 3.27
CA GLU A 70 -4.58 12.46 3.85
C GLU A 70 -3.53 11.81 2.96
N ALA A 71 -3.90 10.87 2.09
CA ALA A 71 -3.00 10.20 1.17
C ALA A 71 -2.85 10.98 -0.14
N GLU A 72 -1.61 11.20 -0.56
CA GLU A 72 -1.26 11.87 -1.82
C GLU A 72 -1.29 10.90 -3.01
N PHE A 73 -1.18 9.60 -2.74
CA PHE A 73 -1.36 8.53 -3.73
C PHE A 73 -1.90 7.25 -3.07
N PHE A 74 -2.52 6.41 -3.90
CA PHE A 74 -2.87 5.03 -3.55
C PHE A 74 -2.05 4.04 -4.36
N SER A 75 -1.66 2.95 -3.72
CA SER A 75 -1.08 1.78 -4.37
C SER A 75 -1.93 0.56 -4.02
N PHE A 76 -2.41 -0.20 -5.00
CA PHE A 76 -3.23 -1.36 -4.70
C PHE A 76 -2.33 -2.58 -4.44
N GLY A 77 -2.32 -3.06 -3.20
CA GLY A 77 -1.65 -4.31 -2.82
C GLY A 77 -2.57 -5.47 -3.13
N THR A 78 -2.65 -5.85 -4.41
CA THR A 78 -3.68 -6.78 -4.89
C THR A 78 -3.51 -8.19 -4.37
N ASN A 79 -2.30 -8.63 -4.00
CA ASN A 79 -2.09 -9.91 -3.33
C ASN A 79 -2.89 -10.00 -2.02
N ASP A 80 -2.65 -9.06 -1.10
CA ASP A 80 -3.34 -9.03 0.19
C ASP A 80 -4.82 -8.67 0.04
N LEU A 81 -5.15 -7.78 -0.90
CA LEU A 81 -6.54 -7.43 -1.17
C LEU A 81 -7.33 -8.64 -1.70
N THR A 82 -6.77 -9.43 -2.61
CA THR A 82 -7.35 -10.69 -3.09
C THR A 82 -7.52 -11.66 -1.94
N GLN A 83 -6.45 -11.87 -1.15
CA GLN A 83 -6.47 -12.76 0.02
C GLN A 83 -7.61 -12.40 1.00
N MET A 84 -7.74 -11.12 1.36
CA MET A 84 -8.78 -10.69 2.29
C MET A 84 -10.18 -10.66 1.66
N THR A 85 -10.29 -10.38 0.35
CA THR A 85 -11.59 -10.31 -0.35
C THR A 85 -12.17 -11.70 -0.56
N PHE A 86 -11.35 -12.67 -1.00
CA PHE A 86 -11.78 -14.06 -1.15
C PHE A 86 -11.78 -14.84 0.19
N GLY A 87 -11.07 -14.33 1.21
CA GLY A 87 -10.82 -15.07 2.44
C GLY A 87 -9.86 -16.25 2.22
N PHE A 88 -8.95 -16.14 1.25
CA PHE A 88 -8.01 -17.18 0.88
C PHE A 88 -6.64 -16.88 1.47
N SER A 89 -6.18 -17.72 2.41
CA SER A 89 -4.74 -17.85 2.64
C SER A 89 -4.12 -18.38 1.35
N ARG A 90 -3.25 -17.58 0.69
CA ARG A 90 -2.68 -17.93 -0.62
C ARG A 90 -2.00 -19.30 -0.60
N ASP A 91 -1.08 -19.50 0.34
CA ASP A 91 -0.30 -20.73 0.48
C ASP A 91 -1.20 -21.97 0.70
N ASP A 92 -2.26 -21.81 1.50
CA ASP A 92 -3.21 -22.91 1.75
C ASP A 92 -4.13 -23.16 0.57
N ALA A 93 -4.58 -22.10 -0.12
CA ALA A 93 -5.50 -22.19 -1.24
C ALA A 93 -4.85 -22.88 -2.43
N GLU A 94 -3.67 -22.42 -2.84
CA GLU A 94 -2.87 -22.97 -3.94
C GLU A 94 -2.59 -24.46 -3.72
N ALA A 95 -2.23 -24.86 -2.49
CA ALA A 95 -1.87 -26.24 -2.18
C ALA A 95 -3.07 -27.20 -2.06
N LYS A 96 -4.25 -26.70 -1.65
CA LYS A 96 -5.36 -27.60 -1.22
C LYS A 96 -6.53 -27.65 -2.18
N PHE A 97 -7.03 -26.51 -2.65
CA PHE A 97 -8.33 -26.48 -3.34
C PHE A 97 -8.37 -25.63 -4.62
N LEU A 98 -7.50 -24.64 -4.77
CA LEU A 98 -7.57 -23.69 -5.89
C LEU A 98 -7.42 -24.36 -7.27
N PRO A 99 -6.49 -25.32 -7.48
CA PRO A 99 -6.40 -26.04 -8.75
C PRO A 99 -7.68 -26.82 -9.09
N LYS A 100 -8.38 -27.34 -8.07
CA LYS A 100 -9.65 -28.06 -8.25
C LYS A 100 -10.79 -27.09 -8.61
N TYR A 101 -10.80 -25.89 -8.02
CA TYR A 101 -11.79 -24.85 -8.35
C TYR A 101 -11.66 -24.43 -9.82
N ILE A 102 -10.43 -24.22 -10.29
CA ILE A 102 -10.15 -23.85 -11.68
C ILE A 102 -10.54 -25.00 -12.63
N LYS A 103 -10.08 -26.23 -12.34
CA LYS A 103 -10.41 -27.41 -13.16
C LYS A 103 -11.92 -27.66 -13.28
N ASN A 104 -12.68 -27.39 -12.23
CA ASN A 104 -14.12 -27.58 -12.19
C ASN A 104 -14.91 -26.35 -12.69
N GLY A 105 -14.24 -25.27 -13.10
CA GLY A 105 -14.88 -24.05 -13.59
C GLY A 105 -15.60 -23.23 -12.51
N VAL A 106 -15.29 -23.45 -11.23
CA VAL A 106 -15.79 -22.60 -10.12
C VAL A 106 -15.13 -21.22 -10.19
N LEU A 107 -13.83 -21.20 -10.53
CA LEU A 107 -13.08 -19.99 -10.88
C LEU A 107 -12.54 -20.15 -12.30
N LYS A 108 -12.42 -19.03 -13.03
CA LYS A 108 -11.91 -19.03 -14.41
C LYS A 108 -10.38 -19.13 -14.45
N CYS A 109 -9.73 -18.38 -13.57
CA CYS A 109 -8.28 -18.30 -13.41
C CYS A 109 -7.92 -18.26 -11.92
N ASP A 110 -6.61 -18.28 -11.64
CA ASP A 110 -6.09 -18.04 -10.30
C ASP A 110 -6.20 -16.54 -9.95
N PRO A 111 -6.97 -16.15 -8.91
CA PRO A 111 -7.16 -14.75 -8.55
C PRO A 111 -5.89 -14.08 -7.99
N PHE A 112 -4.84 -14.84 -7.68
CA PHE A 112 -3.53 -14.30 -7.28
C PHE A 112 -2.60 -14.04 -8.46
N GLU A 113 -2.91 -14.56 -9.64
CA GLU A 113 -2.15 -14.32 -10.88
C GLU A 113 -2.84 -13.27 -11.77
N GLU A 114 -4.17 -13.28 -11.82
CA GLU A 114 -4.98 -12.39 -12.66
C GLU A 114 -6.13 -11.76 -11.86
N ILE A 115 -6.33 -10.46 -12.07
CA ILE A 115 -7.48 -9.72 -11.57
C ILE A 115 -8.51 -9.71 -12.68
N ASP A 116 -9.73 -10.18 -12.38
CA ASP A 116 -10.81 -10.38 -13.35
C ASP A 116 -11.53 -9.09 -13.79
#